data_AF-A0A9D4H7A5-F1
#
_entry.id   AF-A0A9D4H7A5-F1
#
_cell.length_a   1.000
_cell.length_b   1.000
_cell.length_c   1.000
_cell.angle_alpha   90.00
_cell.angle_beta   90.00
_cell.angle_gamma   90.00
#
_symmetry.space_group_name_H-M   'P 1'
#
loop_
_entity.id
_entity.type
_entity.pdbx_description
1 polymer ?
#
loop_
_entity_poly.entity_id
_entity_poly.type
_entity_poly.pdbx_seq_one_letter_code
_entity_poly.pdbx_strand_id
1 'polypeptide(L)'
;MMDTRAYSGHCRLFLARLARRHLKIIHDALCDNGHEDVLLSSGLFLDEISEDPYTNSSVVNHERAGPSLPTPIGGELHTDSVFALRCHCPSILQRWASTPRHWPSPVLVQKVIPLGTYVTAVDFKESEFKHMEWRICFNTGESELMNQLNDTHTKVYVMLKLIVKDVLMPLKKEITSYVMKNIILWQAESNPQNNAQSFFFDWLHDD
;
A
#
# COMPACT_ATOMS: atom_id res chain seq x y z
N MET A 1 10.31 17.22 0.36
CA MET A 1 9.62 17.33 1.67
C MET A 1 8.22 16.72 1.52
N MET A 2 7.64 16.18 2.60
CA MET A 2 6.35 15.47 2.54
C MET A 2 5.31 16.25 3.32
N ASP A 3 4.17 16.55 2.70
CA ASP A 3 3.01 17.15 3.37
C ASP A 3 1.94 16.08 3.57
N THR A 4 1.51 15.90 4.83
CA THR A 4 0.51 14.89 5.25
C THR A 4 -0.87 15.49 5.49
N ARG A 5 -1.13 16.75 5.07
CA ARG A 5 -2.36 17.48 5.39
C ARG A 5 -3.58 17.14 4.53
N ALA A 6 -3.47 16.27 3.53
CA ALA A 6 -4.58 16.06 2.58
C ALA A 6 -5.60 15.00 3.08
N TYR A 7 -5.24 13.73 3.23
CA TYR A 7 -6.16 12.67 3.69
C TYR A 7 -5.36 11.53 4.32
N SER A 8 -5.95 10.74 5.24
CA SER A 8 -5.23 9.69 5.97
C SER A 8 -4.56 8.69 5.00
N GLY A 9 -3.23 8.67 5.02
CA GLY A 9 -2.41 7.77 4.18
C GLY A 9 -1.98 8.32 2.81
N HIS A 10 -2.40 9.51 2.42
CA HIS A 10 -1.93 10.19 1.19
C HIS A 10 -0.99 11.35 1.51
N CYS A 11 -0.12 11.69 0.57
CA CYS A 11 0.86 12.75 0.71
C CYS A 11 1.19 13.39 -0.65
N ARG A 12 1.79 14.57 -0.59
CA ARG A 12 2.42 15.23 -1.75
C ARG A 12 3.93 15.20 -1.61
N LEU A 13 4.62 15.00 -2.73
CA LEU A 13 6.07 14.91 -2.78
C LEU A 13 6.66 16.18 -3.37
N PHE A 14 7.32 16.97 -2.51
CA PHE A 14 7.99 18.20 -2.91
C PHE A 14 9.47 17.93 -3.18
N LEU A 15 9.97 18.45 -4.29
CA LEU A 15 11.37 18.38 -4.66
C LEU A 15 12.19 19.35 -3.79
N ALA A 16 12.94 18.82 -2.83
CA ALA A 16 13.86 19.64 -2.03
C ALA A 16 15.19 19.87 -2.75
N ARG A 17 15.68 18.84 -3.46
CA ARG A 17 16.93 18.88 -4.22
C ARG A 17 16.93 17.75 -5.22
N LEU A 18 17.21 18.06 -6.49
CA LEU A 18 17.42 17.05 -7.51
C LEU A 18 18.89 16.62 -7.53
N ALA A 19 19.12 15.31 -7.47
CA ALA A 19 20.48 14.78 -7.63
C ALA A 19 20.97 15.00 -9.07
N ARG A 20 22.28 15.23 -9.25
CA ARG A 20 22.89 15.39 -10.59
C ARG A 20 22.64 14.18 -11.50
N ARG A 21 22.46 13.01 -10.91
CA ARG A 21 21.99 11.79 -11.58
C ARG A 21 20.67 11.40 -10.95
N HIS A 22 19.60 11.49 -11.72
CA HIS A 22 18.27 11.05 -11.37
C HIS A 22 17.69 10.34 -12.59
N LEU A 23 16.66 9.53 -12.37
CA LEU A 23 16.01 8.83 -13.47
C LEU A 23 15.21 9.84 -14.31
N LYS A 24 15.27 9.72 -15.64
CA LYS A 24 14.50 10.56 -16.57
C LYS A 24 13.02 10.59 -16.20
N ILE A 25 12.48 9.44 -15.80
CA ILE A 25 11.10 9.32 -15.32
C ILE A 25 10.74 10.21 -14.15
N ILE A 26 11.69 10.45 -13.25
CA ILE A 26 11.47 11.36 -12.12
C ILE A 26 11.52 12.80 -12.60
N HIS A 27 12.40 13.13 -13.55
CA HIS A 27 12.51 14.47 -14.12
C HIS A 27 11.23 14.89 -14.83
N ASP A 28 10.73 14.02 -15.71
CA ASP A 28 9.62 14.32 -16.61
C ASP A 28 8.28 14.35 -15.86
N ALA A 29 8.24 13.75 -14.68
CA ALA A 29 7.10 13.82 -13.77
C ALA A 29 7.09 15.05 -12.83
N LEU A 30 8.09 15.95 -12.91
CA LEU A 30 8.09 17.18 -12.12
C LEU A 30 7.17 18.22 -12.75
N CYS A 31 6.36 18.88 -11.92
CA CYS A 31 5.59 20.04 -12.33
C CYS A 31 5.72 21.20 -11.34
N ASP A 32 5.55 22.42 -11.85
CA ASP A 32 5.51 23.64 -11.06
C ASP A 32 4.09 23.84 -10.51
N ASN A 33 3.96 24.16 -9.22
CA ASN A 33 2.67 24.43 -8.58
C ASN A 33 2.34 25.92 -8.47
N GLY A 34 3.07 26.80 -9.15
CA GLY A 34 2.83 28.25 -9.16
C GLY A 34 3.19 28.97 -7.86
N HIS A 35 3.77 28.25 -6.88
CA HIS A 35 4.12 28.74 -5.54
C HIS A 35 5.61 28.53 -5.20
N GLU A 36 6.50 28.61 -6.20
CA GLU A 36 7.96 28.36 -6.11
C GLU A 36 8.37 26.92 -5.75
N ASP A 37 7.44 26.08 -5.31
CA ASP A 37 7.67 24.68 -5.02
C ASP A 37 7.46 23.79 -6.26
N VAL A 38 8.49 23.00 -6.58
CA VAL A 38 8.41 21.93 -7.58
C VAL A 38 7.91 20.65 -6.91
N LEU A 39 6.89 20.03 -7.50
CA LEU A 39 6.31 18.79 -6.99
C LEU A 39 6.38 17.66 -8.01
N LEU A 40 6.41 16.43 -7.50
CA LEU A 40 6.41 15.23 -8.32
C LEU A 40 4.95 14.79 -8.54
N SER A 41 4.46 14.92 -9.77
CA SER A 41 3.11 14.50 -10.14
C SER A 41 3.02 12.98 -10.22
N SER A 42 2.04 12.40 -9.53
CA SER A 42 1.72 10.98 -9.63
C SER A 42 1.16 10.62 -11.00
N GLY A 43 0.36 11.51 -11.61
CA GLY A 43 -0.18 11.35 -12.96
C GLY A 43 0.91 11.29 -14.03
N LEU A 44 1.76 12.33 -14.10
CA LEU A 44 2.87 12.35 -15.06
C LEU A 44 3.84 11.18 -14.87
N PHE A 45 4.07 10.77 -13.62
CA PHE A 45 4.87 9.59 -13.31
C PHE A 45 4.26 8.31 -13.91
N LEU A 46 2.95 8.11 -13.77
CA LEU A 46 2.27 6.94 -14.33
C LEU A 46 2.28 6.95 -15.86
N ASP A 47 2.14 8.13 -16.47
CA ASP A 47 2.21 8.28 -17.93
C ASP A 47 3.59 7.88 -18.46
N GLU A 48 4.67 8.38 -17.86
CA GLU A 48 6.02 8.00 -18.30
C GLU A 48 6.35 6.52 -18.02
N ILE A 49 5.84 5.91 -16.93
CA ILE A 49 6.02 4.46 -16.71
C ILE A 49 5.34 3.67 -17.84
N SER A 50 4.17 4.12 -18.28
CA SER A 50 3.40 3.41 -19.29
C SER A 50 3.98 3.50 -20.70
N GLU A 51 4.73 4.57 -20.98
CA GLU A 51 5.41 4.74 -22.26
C GLU A 51 6.73 3.98 -22.32
N ASP A 52 7.24 3.50 -21.17
CA ASP A 52 8.48 2.74 -21.10
C ASP A 52 8.39 1.42 -21.91
N PRO A 53 9.25 1.20 -22.92
CA PRO A 53 9.23 -0.01 -23.75
C PRO A 53 9.45 -1.31 -22.96
N TYR A 54 10.03 -1.26 -21.76
CA TYR A 54 10.20 -2.44 -20.89
C TYR A 54 8.93 -2.81 -20.11
N THR A 55 7.98 -1.88 -19.93
CA THR A 55 6.67 -2.12 -19.29
C THR A 55 5.58 -2.39 -20.34
N ASN A 56 5.80 -1.96 -21.60
CA ASN A 56 4.88 -2.06 -22.73
C ASN A 56 4.72 -3.45 -23.37
N SER A 57 5.08 -4.52 -22.66
CA SER A 57 4.80 -5.88 -23.14
C SER A 57 3.30 -6.15 -23.00
N SER A 58 2.53 -5.77 -24.04
CA SER A 58 1.13 -6.13 -24.30
C SER A 58 0.04 -5.54 -23.39
N VAL A 59 0.01 -4.22 -23.22
CA VAL A 59 -1.15 -3.54 -22.62
C VAL A 59 -2.20 -3.27 -23.71
N VAL A 60 -3.22 -4.12 -23.75
CA VAL A 60 -4.52 -3.81 -24.39
C VAL A 60 -5.07 -2.57 -23.69
N ASN A 61 -5.58 -1.60 -24.47
CA ASN A 61 -6.26 -0.38 -24.02
C ASN A 61 -7.41 -0.69 -23.05
N HIS A 62 -7.09 -0.95 -21.79
CA HIS A 62 -8.04 -0.89 -20.69
C HIS A 62 -7.90 0.48 -20.04
N GLU A 63 -9.02 1.19 -19.93
CA GLU A 63 -9.13 2.39 -19.10
C GLU A 63 -8.47 2.11 -17.74
N ARG A 64 -7.41 2.85 -17.41
CA ARG A 64 -6.64 2.63 -16.17
C ARG A 64 -7.58 2.74 -14.98
N ALA A 65 -7.83 1.63 -14.30
CA ALA A 65 -8.69 1.59 -13.13
C ALA A 65 -7.95 1.94 -11.81
N GLY A 66 -6.64 2.14 -11.85
CA GLY A 66 -5.81 2.38 -10.66
C GLY A 66 -4.30 2.44 -10.93
N PRO A 67 -3.46 2.26 -9.88
CA PRO A 67 -2.00 2.44 -9.93
C PRO A 67 -1.23 1.26 -10.57
N SER A 68 -1.93 0.18 -10.91
CA SER A 68 -1.33 -1.06 -11.39
C SER A 68 -1.27 -1.09 -12.91
N LEU A 69 -0.17 -1.66 -13.42
CA LEU A 69 -0.01 -2.04 -14.81
C LEU A 69 -0.25 -3.55 -14.92
N PRO A 70 -1.36 -3.98 -15.55
CA PRO A 70 -1.60 -5.39 -15.81
C PRO A 70 -0.60 -5.87 -16.87
N THR A 71 0.09 -6.95 -16.55
CA THR A 71 1.11 -7.56 -17.40
C THR A 71 0.73 -9.03 -17.60
N PRO A 72 0.43 -9.48 -18.83
CA PRO A 72 0.17 -10.88 -19.09
C PRO A 72 1.48 -11.68 -19.04
N ILE A 73 1.50 -12.74 -18.24
CA ILE A 73 2.58 -13.71 -18.20
C ILE A 73 2.06 -14.99 -18.87
N GLY A 74 2.58 -15.29 -20.07
CA GLY A 74 2.26 -16.53 -20.78
C GLY A 74 0.81 -16.68 -21.22
N GLY A 75 0.06 -15.58 -21.39
CA GLY A 75 -1.28 -15.57 -21.98
C GLY A 75 -2.46 -15.89 -21.04
N GLU A 76 -2.25 -16.69 -19.99
CA GLU A 76 -3.31 -17.05 -19.03
C GLU A 76 -3.16 -16.41 -17.64
N LEU A 77 -1.92 -16.07 -17.24
CA LEU A 77 -1.66 -15.45 -15.94
C LEU A 77 -1.59 -13.92 -16.10
N HIS A 78 -2.32 -13.20 -15.26
CA HIS A 78 -2.21 -11.74 -15.17
C HIS A 78 -1.48 -11.35 -13.89
N THR A 79 -0.47 -10.48 -14.01
CA THR A 79 0.18 -9.83 -12.88
C THR A 79 -0.11 -8.34 -12.86
N ASP A 80 -0.50 -7.83 -11.70
CA ASP A 80 -0.64 -6.39 -11.46
C ASP A 80 0.65 -5.83 -10.87
N SER A 81 1.40 -5.09 -11.69
CA SER A 81 2.65 -4.44 -11.26
C SER A 81 2.35 -3.03 -10.77
N VAL A 82 2.77 -2.70 -9.55
CA VAL A 82 2.65 -1.33 -9.00
C VAL A 82 4.04 -0.77 -8.75
N PHE A 83 4.32 0.39 -9.34
CA PHE A 83 5.57 1.11 -9.13
C PHE A 83 5.50 1.94 -7.85
N ALA A 84 6.56 1.86 -7.05
CA ALA A 84 6.65 2.56 -5.78
C ALA A 84 8.00 3.24 -5.63
N LEU A 85 7.99 4.46 -5.11
CA LEU A 85 9.20 5.18 -4.73
C LEU A 85 9.49 4.92 -3.26
N ARG A 86 10.75 4.62 -2.94
CA ARG A 86 11.17 4.50 -1.54
C ARG A 86 11.08 5.87 -0.89
N CYS A 87 10.38 5.94 0.23
CA CYS A 87 10.25 7.13 1.05
C CYS A 87 10.87 6.88 2.44
N HIS A 88 11.29 7.93 3.10
CA HIS A 88 11.77 7.86 4.48
C HIS A 88 10.81 8.62 5.39
N CYS A 89 9.96 7.87 6.09
CA CYS A 89 8.97 8.43 7.03
C CYS A 89 9.30 8.04 8.49
N PRO A 90 10.39 8.56 9.07
CA PRO A 90 10.88 8.12 10.39
C PRO A 90 9.86 8.41 11.49
N SER A 91 9.14 9.53 11.43
CA SER A 91 8.14 9.90 12.43
C SER A 91 6.97 8.90 12.52
N ILE A 92 6.49 8.40 11.39
CA ILE A 92 5.40 7.41 11.35
C ILE A 92 5.90 6.07 11.91
N LEU A 93 7.07 5.62 11.45
CA LEU A 93 7.67 4.37 11.88
C LEU A 93 8.06 4.38 13.37
N GLN A 94 8.60 5.49 13.88
CA GLN A 94 8.94 5.65 15.29
C GLN A 94 7.69 5.69 16.17
N ARG A 95 6.65 6.42 15.75
CA ARG A 95 5.37 6.43 16.46
C ARG A 95 4.82 5.02 16.57
N TRP A 96 4.78 4.28 15.45
CA TRP A 96 4.40 2.87 15.47
C TRP A 96 5.31 2.07 16.42
N ALA A 97 6.64 2.11 16.27
CA ALA A 97 7.55 1.36 17.15
C ALA A 97 7.33 1.61 18.66
N SER A 98 6.93 2.83 19.02
CA SER A 98 6.71 3.24 20.41
C SER A 98 5.34 2.85 21.00
N THR A 99 4.39 2.41 20.18
CA THR A 99 3.04 2.06 20.67
C THR A 99 3.11 0.84 21.59
N PRO A 100 2.59 0.91 22.83
CA PRO A 100 2.54 -0.22 23.75
C PRO A 100 1.69 -1.36 23.19
N ARG A 101 2.27 -2.56 23.09
CA ARG A 101 1.61 -3.75 22.52
C ARG A 101 2.31 -5.04 22.96
N HIS A 102 1.59 -6.15 22.89
CA HIS A 102 2.14 -7.49 23.16
C HIS A 102 2.62 -8.21 21.90
N TRP A 103 2.01 -7.90 20.76
CA TRP A 103 2.42 -8.35 19.44
C TRP A 103 2.36 -7.17 18.47
N PRO A 104 3.28 -7.04 17.49
CA PRO A 104 4.48 -7.86 17.28
C PRO A 104 5.51 -7.77 18.42
N SER A 105 6.41 -8.75 18.51
CA SER A 105 7.50 -8.72 19.50
C SER A 105 8.46 -7.55 19.25
N PRO A 106 9.18 -7.06 20.27
CA PRO A 106 10.16 -5.98 20.09
C PRO A 106 11.25 -6.30 19.05
N VAL A 107 11.66 -7.56 18.95
CA VAL A 107 12.62 -8.04 17.93
C VAL A 107 12.05 -7.88 16.53
N LEU A 108 10.78 -8.25 16.34
CA LEU A 108 10.09 -8.11 15.07
C LEU A 108 9.89 -6.63 14.70
N VAL A 109 9.55 -5.78 15.67
CA VAL A 109 9.50 -4.32 15.46
C VAL A 109 10.84 -3.80 14.95
N GLN A 110 11.95 -4.17 15.59
CA GLN A 110 13.30 -3.77 15.16
C GLN A 110 13.66 -4.27 13.75
N LYS A 111 13.12 -5.43 13.34
CA LYS A 111 13.29 -5.95 11.97
C LYS A 111 12.46 -5.18 10.95
N VAL A 112 11.25 -4.73 11.29
CA VAL A 112 10.32 -4.05 10.37
C VAL A 112 10.74 -2.62 10.06
N ILE A 113 11.21 -1.86 11.06
CA ILE A 113 11.58 -0.44 10.89
C ILE A 113 12.57 -0.19 9.74
N PRO A 114 13.69 -0.91 9.59
CA PRO A 114 14.66 -0.65 8.52
C PRO A 114 14.15 -1.01 7.11
N LEU A 115 13.07 -1.78 6.99
CA LEU A 115 12.44 -2.08 5.69
C LEU A 115 11.88 -0.80 5.03
N GLY A 116 11.59 0.22 5.83
CA GLY A 116 11.25 1.55 5.36
C GLY A 116 9.82 1.68 4.86
N THR A 117 9.55 2.82 4.22
CA THR A 117 8.25 3.16 3.66
C THR A 117 8.36 3.38 2.17
N TYR A 118 7.23 3.25 1.48
CA TYR A 118 7.15 3.47 0.06
C TYR A 118 5.95 4.35 -0.23
N VAL A 119 5.94 4.97 -1.41
CA VAL A 119 4.83 5.74 -1.91
C VAL A 119 4.49 5.30 -3.32
N THR A 120 3.21 5.10 -3.59
CA THR A 120 2.68 4.67 -4.89
C THR A 120 1.80 5.76 -5.47
N ALA A 121 1.90 5.99 -6.78
CA ALA A 121 1.05 6.92 -7.50
C ALA A 121 -0.38 6.37 -7.53
N VAL A 122 -1.25 6.86 -6.64
CA VAL A 122 -2.65 6.42 -6.52
C VAL A 122 -3.50 7.67 -6.50
N ASP A 123 -4.37 7.81 -7.49
CA ASP A 123 -5.32 8.90 -7.53
C ASP A 123 -6.35 8.76 -6.40
N PHE A 124 -6.49 9.80 -5.59
CA PHE A 124 -7.64 9.93 -4.69
C PHE A 124 -8.78 10.61 -5.46
N LYS A 125 -9.80 9.84 -5.84
CA LYS A 125 -10.87 10.28 -6.76
C LYS A 125 -11.61 11.54 -6.31
N GLU A 126 -11.60 11.82 -5.01
CA GLU A 126 -12.30 12.95 -4.37
C GLU A 126 -11.39 14.18 -4.12
N SER A 127 -10.08 14.09 -4.41
CA SER A 127 -9.16 15.23 -4.25
C SER A 127 -9.10 16.08 -5.52
N GLU A 128 -9.13 17.40 -5.35
CA GLU A 128 -8.81 18.37 -6.40
C GLU A 128 -7.36 18.20 -6.91
N PHE A 129 -6.48 17.61 -6.10
CA PHE A 129 -5.06 17.37 -6.39
C PHE A 129 -4.75 15.91 -6.73
N LYS A 130 -5.74 15.10 -7.14
CA LYS A 130 -5.58 13.64 -7.35
C LYS A 130 -4.32 13.21 -8.13
N HIS A 131 -3.93 13.97 -9.15
CA HIS A 131 -2.78 13.71 -10.02
C HIS A 131 -1.42 14.15 -9.43
N MET A 132 -1.43 14.69 -8.21
CA MET A 132 -0.24 15.10 -7.45
C MET A 132 -0.09 14.29 -6.15
N GLU A 133 -1.04 13.38 -5.87
CA GLU A 133 -1.10 12.64 -4.62
C GLU A 133 -0.47 11.26 -4.73
N TRP A 134 0.20 10.90 -3.65
CA TRP A 134 0.90 9.64 -3.50
C TRP A 134 0.42 8.95 -2.24
N ARG A 135 0.10 7.66 -2.34
CA ARG A 135 -0.31 6.85 -1.19
C ARG A 135 0.89 6.22 -0.52
N ILE A 136 1.02 6.41 0.79
CA ILE A 136 2.03 5.75 1.61
C ILE A 136 1.69 4.27 1.72
N CYS A 137 2.69 3.41 1.59
CA CYS A 137 2.54 1.97 1.79
C CYS A 137 3.72 1.38 2.56
N PHE A 138 3.43 0.28 3.27
CA PHE A 138 4.36 -0.42 4.16
C PHE A 138 4.52 -1.88 3.73
N ASN A 139 4.31 -2.20 2.45
CA ASN A 139 4.15 -3.56 1.93
C ASN A 139 5.21 -4.56 2.44
N THR A 140 6.48 -4.17 2.47
CA THR A 140 7.57 -5.03 2.95
C THR A 140 7.48 -5.29 4.45
N GLY A 141 7.18 -4.26 5.24
CA GLY A 141 6.94 -4.39 6.68
C GLY A 141 5.68 -5.19 6.99
N GLU A 142 4.60 -4.94 6.27
CA GLU A 142 3.35 -5.70 6.36
C GLU A 142 3.57 -7.18 6.03
N SER A 143 4.32 -7.49 4.98
CA SER A 143 4.67 -8.88 4.64
C SER A 143 5.44 -9.56 5.76
N GLU A 144 6.39 -8.86 6.37
CA GLU A 144 7.16 -9.39 7.49
C GLU A 144 6.27 -9.65 8.72
N LEU A 145 5.30 -8.78 9.01
CA LEU A 145 4.31 -9.00 10.07
C LEU A 145 3.39 -10.18 9.77
N MET A 146 2.92 -10.29 8.52
CA MET A 146 2.05 -11.39 8.09
C MET A 146 2.75 -12.76 8.22
N ASN A 147 4.06 -12.82 7.94
CA ASN A 147 4.87 -14.03 8.10
C ASN A 147 5.08 -14.45 9.57
N GLN A 148 4.70 -13.59 10.52
CA GLN A 148 4.86 -13.82 11.97
C GLN A 148 3.51 -14.01 12.66
N LEU A 149 2.43 -14.15 11.88
CA LEU A 149 1.14 -14.61 12.38
C LEU A 149 1.24 -16.07 12.80
N ASN A 150 0.53 -16.44 13.85
CA ASN A 150 0.39 -17.85 14.23
C ASN A 150 -0.48 -18.61 13.22
N ASP A 151 -0.49 -19.95 13.33
CA ASP A 151 -1.25 -20.84 12.44
C ASP A 151 -2.74 -20.48 12.37
N THR A 152 -3.31 -20.10 13.51
CA THR A 152 -4.73 -19.80 13.59
C THR A 152 -5.07 -18.50 12.87
N HIS A 153 -4.32 -17.43 13.11
CA HIS A 153 -4.47 -16.17 12.39
C HIS A 153 -4.26 -16.36 10.88
N THR A 154 -3.29 -17.18 10.48
CA THR A 154 -3.03 -17.50 9.08
C THR A 154 -4.21 -18.23 8.44
N LYS A 155 -4.77 -19.25 9.10
CA LYS A 155 -5.96 -19.98 8.61
C LYS A 155 -7.17 -19.05 8.49
N VAL A 156 -7.42 -18.21 9.49
CA VAL A 156 -8.50 -17.21 9.45
C VAL A 156 -8.30 -16.25 8.28
N TYR A 157 -7.09 -15.72 8.09
CA TYR A 157 -6.79 -14.83 6.97
C TYR A 157 -7.04 -15.48 5.61
N VAL A 158 -6.65 -16.75 5.42
CA VAL A 158 -6.91 -17.49 4.18
C VAL A 158 -8.42 -17.65 3.95
N MET A 159 -9.19 -18.02 4.98
CA MET A 159 -10.65 -18.11 4.87
C MET A 159 -11.28 -16.76 4.51
N LEU A 160 -10.85 -15.67 5.17
CA LEU A 160 -11.31 -14.32 4.86
C LEU A 160 -11.01 -13.93 3.41
N LYS A 161 -9.84 -14.30 2.86
CA LYS A 161 -9.53 -14.05 1.45
C LYS A 161 -10.46 -14.80 0.50
N LEU A 162 -10.82 -16.05 0.81
CA LEU A 162 -11.76 -16.83 0.01
C LEU A 162 -13.16 -16.22 0.06
N ILE A 163 -13.64 -15.85 1.27
CA ILE A 163 -14.94 -15.17 1.44
C ILE A 163 -14.97 -13.84 0.67
N VAL A 164 -13.89 -13.04 0.76
CA VAL A 164 -13.81 -11.80 -0.03
C VAL A 164 -13.89 -12.08 -1.51
N LYS A 165 -13.10 -13.02 -2.02
CA LYS A 165 -13.04 -13.31 -3.45
C LYS A 165 -14.38 -13.83 -3.99
N ASP A 166 -14.98 -14.79 -3.29
CA ASP A 166 -16.09 -15.58 -3.84
C ASP A 166 -17.47 -15.03 -3.43
N VAL A 167 -17.54 -14.25 -2.34
CA VAL A 167 -18.81 -13.74 -1.80
C VAL A 167 -18.86 -12.22 -1.81
N LEU A 168 -17.86 -11.52 -1.25
CA LEU A 168 -17.98 -10.08 -0.97
C LEU A 168 -17.61 -9.20 -2.18
N MET A 169 -16.57 -9.53 -2.92
CA MET A 169 -16.08 -8.74 -4.05
C MET A 169 -17.13 -8.58 -5.17
N PRO A 170 -17.97 -9.59 -5.49
CA PRO A 170 -19.10 -9.41 -6.40
C PRO A 170 -20.16 -8.40 -5.90
N LEU A 171 -20.28 -8.20 -4.58
CA LEU A 171 -21.30 -7.37 -3.94
C LEU A 171 -20.81 -5.96 -3.60
N LYS A 172 -19.56 -5.84 -3.15
CA LYS A 172 -18.95 -4.63 -2.57
C LYS A 172 -17.47 -4.59 -2.93
N LYS A 173 -17.10 -3.80 -3.94
CA LYS A 173 -15.71 -3.71 -4.43
C LYS A 173 -14.75 -3.06 -3.43
N GLU A 174 -15.27 -2.33 -2.45
CA GLU A 174 -14.51 -1.67 -1.39
C GLU A 174 -13.94 -2.66 -0.37
N ILE A 175 -14.55 -3.85 -0.25
CA ILE A 175 -14.07 -4.90 0.63
C ILE A 175 -12.97 -5.67 -0.09
N THR A 176 -11.72 -5.34 0.25
CA THR A 176 -10.53 -5.88 -0.42
C THR A 176 -9.75 -6.83 0.48
N SER A 177 -8.85 -7.60 -0.13
CA SER A 177 -7.86 -8.41 0.60
C SER A 177 -6.94 -7.57 1.49
N TYR A 178 -6.77 -6.27 1.18
CA TYR A 178 -6.05 -5.31 2.01
C TYR A 178 -6.80 -4.99 3.29
N VAL A 179 -8.12 -4.79 3.22
CA VAL A 179 -8.96 -4.61 4.42
C VAL A 179 -8.86 -5.85 5.32
N MET A 180 -8.95 -7.06 4.75
CA MET A 180 -8.81 -8.30 5.53
C MET A 180 -7.43 -8.45 6.17
N LYS A 181 -6.37 -8.01 5.47
CA LYS A 181 -5.01 -8.01 6.02
C LYS A 181 -4.91 -7.08 7.24
N ASN A 182 -5.50 -5.89 7.17
CA ASN A 182 -5.50 -4.97 8.30
C ASN A 182 -6.31 -5.52 9.49
N ILE A 183 -7.46 -6.16 9.22
CA ILE A 183 -8.27 -6.81 10.25
C ILE A 183 -7.45 -7.89 10.98
N ILE A 184 -6.75 -8.77 10.26
CA ILE A 184 -5.99 -9.84 10.92
C ILE A 184 -4.77 -9.32 11.68
N LEU A 185 -4.08 -8.30 11.16
CA LEU A 185 -2.97 -7.66 11.87
C LEU A 185 -3.44 -6.99 13.16
N TRP A 186 -4.59 -6.30 13.10
CA TRP A 186 -5.21 -5.72 14.29
C TRP A 186 -5.65 -6.79 15.30
N GLN A 187 -6.23 -7.90 14.81
CA GLN A 187 -6.64 -9.00 15.68
C GLN A 187 -5.43 -9.66 16.36
N ALA A 188 -4.32 -9.83 15.66
CA ALA A 188 -3.10 -10.38 16.22
C ALA A 188 -2.49 -9.48 17.31
N GLU A 189 -2.58 -8.16 17.14
CA GLU A 189 -2.18 -7.18 18.15
C GLU A 189 -3.11 -7.18 19.37
N SER A 190 -4.43 -7.22 19.15
CA SER A 190 -5.46 -7.19 20.20
C SER A 190 -5.56 -8.49 21.00
N ASN A 191 -5.33 -9.63 20.34
CA ASN A 191 -5.50 -10.97 20.93
C ASN A 191 -4.30 -11.89 20.63
N PRO A 192 -3.12 -11.64 21.24
CA PRO A 192 -1.89 -12.37 20.92
C PRO A 192 -1.93 -13.87 21.28
N GLN A 193 -2.77 -14.24 22.27
CA GLN A 193 -2.81 -15.57 22.90
C GLN A 193 -4.01 -16.42 22.47
N ASN A 194 -4.97 -15.86 21.71
CA ASN A 194 -6.17 -16.61 21.37
C ASN A 194 -5.91 -17.62 20.25
N ASN A 195 -6.07 -18.89 20.59
CA ASN A 195 -6.63 -19.88 19.68
C ASN A 195 -7.98 -19.29 19.23
N ALA A 196 -8.10 -18.78 17.99
CA ALA A 196 -9.30 -18.13 17.45
C ALA A 196 -10.58 -18.99 17.39
N GLN A 197 -10.65 -20.06 18.19
CA GLN A 197 -11.84 -20.85 18.43
C GLN A 197 -12.86 -20.11 19.31
N SER A 198 -12.47 -19.22 20.23
CA SER A 198 -13.43 -18.49 21.07
C SER A 198 -14.03 -17.26 20.36
N PHE A 199 -13.17 -16.42 19.78
CA PHE A 199 -13.60 -15.10 19.29
C PHE A 199 -14.60 -15.13 18.12
N PHE A 200 -14.52 -16.12 17.23
CA PHE A 200 -15.43 -16.21 16.07
C PHE A 200 -16.85 -16.66 16.48
N PHE A 201 -16.97 -17.44 17.56
CA PHE A 201 -18.26 -17.87 18.09
C PHE A 201 -18.87 -16.84 19.06
N ASP A 202 -18.04 -16.15 19.85
CA ASP A 202 -18.51 -15.08 20.74
C ASP A 202 -19.10 -13.91 19.94
N TRP A 203 -18.52 -13.55 18.79
CA TRP A 203 -19.06 -12.50 17.91
C TRP A 203 -20.37 -12.90 17.20
N LEU A 204 -20.59 -14.19 16.95
CA LEU A 204 -21.79 -14.72 16.26
C LEU A 204 -22.98 -14.94 17.21
N HIS A 205 -22.76 -14.84 18.52
CA HIS A 205 -23.78 -15.01 19.56
C HIS A 205 -24.25 -13.70 20.18
N ASP A 206 -23.68 -12.56 19.76
CA ASP A 206 -24.07 -11.21 20.21
C ASP A 206 -25.06 -10.48 19.26
N ASP A 207 -25.66 -11.19 18.29
CA ASP A 207 -26.82 -10.72 17.50
C ASP A 207 -28.13 -11.43 17.91
#